data_AF-A0A545U407-F1
#
_entry.id   AF-A0A545U407-F1
#
_cell.length_a   1.000
_cell.length_b   1.000
_cell.length_c   1.000
_cell.angle_alpha   90.00
_cell.angle_beta   90.00
_cell.angle_gamma   90.00
#
_symmetry.space_group_name_H-M   'P 1'
#
loop_
_entity.id
_entity.type
_entity.pdbx_description
1 polymer ?
#
loop_
_entity_poly.entity_id
_entity_poly.type
_entity_poly.pdbx_seq_one_letter_code
_entity_poly.pdbx_strand_id
1 'polypeptide(L)'
;MMMAAWIDIALVASTLTSGLAVLLALLCSVRQRRQARLTRQLYQQLQRELQVANSGAMGMGRRLVGVERRLKSTVHRQQQFEQQGENQASYSEAITLFDTGIDAAEVARRCNLSQAEASLMEMMHRHMKDGRRATWA
;
A
#
# COMPACT_ATOMS: atom_id res chain seq x y z
N MET A 1 -4.26 0.22 93.92
CA MET A 1 -5.09 1.18 93.16
C MET A 1 -4.32 1.85 92.03
N MET A 2 -3.14 2.43 92.28
CA MET A 2 -2.36 3.13 91.23
C MET A 2 -1.93 2.22 90.06
N MET A 3 -1.46 0.99 90.31
CA MET A 3 -1.05 0.03 89.26
C MET A 3 -2.18 -0.40 88.31
N ALA A 4 -3.43 -0.44 88.76
CA ALA A 4 -4.57 -0.84 87.93
C ALA A 4 -4.88 0.23 86.86
N ALA A 5 -4.82 1.51 87.24
CA ALA A 5 -5.07 2.62 86.32
C ALA A 5 -4.06 2.68 85.15
N TRP A 6 -2.80 2.33 85.38
CA TRP A 6 -1.78 2.26 84.33
C TRP A 6 -2.05 1.14 83.31
N ILE A 7 -2.59 0.01 83.77
CA ILE A 7 -2.94 -1.13 82.91
C ILE A 7 -4.12 -0.78 82.00
N ASP A 8 -5.16 -0.13 82.55
CA ASP A 8 -6.34 0.29 81.77
C ASP A 8 -5.95 1.30 80.68
N ILE A 9 -5.08 2.28 80.99
CA ILE A 9 -4.59 3.26 80.02
C ILE A 9 -3.81 2.58 78.88
N ALA A 10 -2.95 1.60 79.20
CA ALA A 10 -2.19 0.85 78.19
C ALA A 10 -3.10 0.01 77.28
N LEU A 11 -4.18 -0.56 77.82
CA LEU A 11 -5.15 -1.34 77.06
C LEU A 11 -5.95 -0.45 76.09
N VAL A 12 -6.35 0.74 76.53
CA VAL A 12 -7.03 1.73 75.67
C VAL A 12 -6.10 2.25 74.57
N ALA A 13 -4.82 2.53 74.90
CA ALA A 13 -3.86 3.01 73.90
C ALA A 13 -3.59 1.97 72.79
N SER A 14 -3.46 0.69 73.13
CA SER A 14 -3.22 -0.38 72.17
C SER A 14 -4.43 -0.66 71.26
N THR A 15 -5.65 -0.61 71.80
CA THR A 15 -6.88 -0.74 71.00
C THR A 15 -7.07 0.45 70.06
N LEU A 16 -6.80 1.67 70.52
CA LEU A 16 -6.90 2.88 69.70
C LEU A 16 -5.90 2.89 68.53
N THR A 17 -4.65 2.50 68.80
CA THR A 17 -3.60 2.42 67.76
C THR A 17 -3.89 1.33 66.72
N SER A 18 -4.40 0.17 67.14
CA SER A 18 -4.84 -0.88 66.21
C SER A 18 -6.01 -0.40 65.33
N GLY A 19 -7.01 0.26 65.92
CA GLY A 19 -8.14 0.84 65.18
C GLY A 19 -7.69 1.87 64.14
N LEU A 20 -6.78 2.77 64.50
CA LEU A 20 -6.17 3.75 63.60
C LEU A 20 -5.39 3.08 62.45
N ALA A 21 -4.61 2.04 62.75
CA ALA A 21 -3.87 1.29 61.73
C ALA A 21 -4.81 0.62 60.71
N VAL A 22 -5.89 -0.02 61.17
CA VAL A 22 -6.90 -0.63 60.29
C VAL A 22 -7.62 0.42 59.45
N LEU A 23 -7.98 1.57 60.04
CA LEU A 23 -8.60 2.67 59.32
C LEU A 23 -7.70 3.18 58.18
N LEU A 24 -6.42 3.43 58.47
CA LEU A 24 -5.45 3.88 57.47
C LEU A 24 -5.23 2.82 56.39
N ALA A 25 -5.13 1.54 56.75
CA ALA A 25 -5.00 0.44 55.79
C ALA A 25 -6.21 0.35 54.84
N LEU A 26 -7.43 0.53 55.35
CA LEU A 26 -8.65 0.57 54.55
C LEU A 26 -8.68 1.77 53.61
N LEU A 27 -8.32 2.97 54.10
CA LEU A 27 -8.25 4.19 53.29
C LEU A 27 -7.21 4.06 52.16
N CYS A 28 -6.02 3.54 52.46
CA CYS A 28 -4.99 3.26 51.47
C CYS A 28 -5.46 2.23 50.45
N SER A 29 -6.09 1.14 50.90
CA SER A 29 -6.63 0.11 50.02
C SER A 29 -7.71 0.66 49.07
N VAL A 30 -8.61 1.50 49.57
CA VAL A 30 -9.65 2.14 48.76
C VAL A 30 -9.04 3.13 47.76
N ARG A 31 -8.05 3.94 48.19
CA ARG A 31 -7.33 4.85 47.30
C ARG A 31 -6.58 4.11 46.20
N GLN A 32 -5.86 3.05 46.55
CA GLN A 32 -5.12 2.23 45.60
C GLN A 32 -6.06 1.53 44.61
N ARG A 33 -7.21 1.04 45.07
CA ARG A 33 -8.26 0.49 44.18
C ARG A 33 -8.82 1.55 43.24
N ARG A 34 -9.00 2.80 43.69
CA ARG A 34 -9.46 3.90 42.82
C ARG A 34 -8.41 4.23 41.75
N GLN A 35 -7.14 4.37 42.13
CA GLN A 35 -6.06 4.61 41.17
C GLN A 35 -5.96 3.47 40.16
N ALA A 36 -5.98 2.20 40.60
CA ALA A 36 -5.96 1.06 39.70
C ALA A 36 -7.13 1.03 38.72
N ARG A 37 -8.33 1.49 39.12
CA ARG A 37 -9.48 1.63 38.21
C ARG A 37 -9.24 2.68 37.13
N LEU A 38 -8.74 3.86 37.50
CA LEU A 38 -8.42 4.93 36.54
C LEU A 38 -7.34 4.49 35.56
N THR A 39 -6.26 3.88 36.05
CA THR A 39 -5.19 3.35 35.20
C THR A 39 -5.71 2.29 34.23
N ARG A 40 -6.57 1.37 34.70
CA ARG A 40 -7.22 0.38 33.83
C ARG A 40 -8.09 1.02 32.75
N GLN A 41 -8.85 2.06 33.09
CA GLN A 41 -9.69 2.77 32.12
C GLN A 41 -8.85 3.47 31.05
N LEU A 42 -7.77 4.15 31.44
CA LEU A 42 -6.84 4.77 30.48
C LEU A 42 -6.21 3.71 29.55
N TYR A 43 -5.74 2.59 30.12
CA TYR A 43 -5.19 1.50 29.31
C TYR A 43 -6.19 0.96 28.30
N GLN A 44 -7.45 0.76 28.71
CA GLN A 44 -8.51 0.29 27.82
C GLN A 44 -8.89 1.32 26.74
N GLN A 45 -8.80 2.61 27.03
CA GLN A 45 -9.01 3.67 26.02
C GLN A 45 -7.86 3.68 25.02
N LEU A 46 -6.62 3.70 25.50
CA LEU A 46 -5.43 3.70 24.64
C LEU A 46 -5.38 2.45 23.76
N GLN A 47 -5.71 1.28 24.31
CA GLN A 47 -5.77 0.05 23.52
C GLN A 47 -6.84 0.10 22.42
N ARG A 48 -8.00 0.71 22.69
CA ARG A 48 -9.04 0.93 21.68
C ARG A 48 -8.58 1.89 20.60
N GLU A 49 -7.94 2.99 20.97
CA GLU A 49 -7.38 3.95 20.01
C GLU A 49 -6.29 3.32 19.14
N LEU A 50 -5.39 2.52 19.73
CA LEU A 50 -4.39 1.76 18.99
C LEU A 50 -5.03 0.74 18.04
N GLN A 51 -6.10 0.06 18.47
CA GLN A 51 -6.81 -0.88 17.61
C GLN A 51 -7.48 -0.17 16.42
N VAL A 52 -8.12 0.96 16.65
CA VAL A 52 -8.70 1.80 15.59
C VAL A 52 -7.61 2.31 14.65
N ALA A 53 -6.51 2.86 15.18
CA ALA A 53 -5.39 3.36 14.39
C ALA A 53 -4.74 2.25 13.56
N ASN A 54 -4.49 1.07 14.15
CA ASN A 54 -3.92 -0.08 13.45
C ASN A 54 -4.87 -0.59 12.36
N SER A 55 -6.17 -0.67 12.64
CA SER A 55 -7.17 -1.05 11.64
C SER A 55 -7.26 -0.03 10.48
N GLY A 56 -7.12 1.27 10.79
CA GLY A 56 -7.05 2.35 9.82
C GLY A 56 -5.80 2.26 8.95
N ALA A 57 -4.63 2.04 9.57
CA ALA A 57 -3.36 1.86 8.87
C ALA A 57 -3.38 0.63 7.96
N MET A 58 -3.93 -0.50 8.41
CA MET A 58 -4.12 -1.69 7.59
C MET A 58 -5.08 -1.44 6.41
N GLY A 59 -6.18 -0.72 6.64
CA GLY A 59 -7.12 -0.32 5.59
C GLY A 59 -6.46 0.56 4.53
N MET A 60 -5.67 1.54 4.95
CA MET A 60 -4.86 2.38 4.06
C MET A 60 -3.82 1.56 3.30
N GLY A 61 -3.13 0.63 3.95
CA GLY A 61 -2.15 -0.26 3.30
C GLY A 61 -2.78 -1.11 2.20
N ARG A 62 -3.95 -1.72 2.43
CA ARG A 62 -4.69 -2.47 1.40
C ARG A 62 -5.08 -1.60 0.21
N ARG A 63 -5.53 -0.36 0.48
CA ARG A 63 -5.86 0.60 -0.59
C ARG A 63 -4.62 1.01 -1.38
N LEU A 64 -3.50 1.26 -0.70
CA LEU A 64 -2.23 1.63 -1.34
C LEU A 64 -1.74 0.52 -2.28
N VAL A 65 -1.75 -0.74 -1.83
CA VAL A 65 -1.41 -1.90 -2.67
C VAL A 65 -2.37 -2.01 -3.87
N GLY A 66 -3.66 -1.73 -3.67
CA GLY A 66 -4.64 -1.70 -4.74
C GLY A 66 -4.34 -0.63 -5.80
N VAL A 67 -3.96 0.57 -5.36
CA VAL A 67 -3.55 1.67 -6.26
C VAL A 67 -2.25 1.33 -6.97
N GLU A 68 -1.25 0.81 -6.28
CA GLU A 68 0.03 0.41 -6.86
C GLU A 68 -0.16 -0.63 -7.97
N ARG A 69 -1.02 -1.64 -7.76
CA ARG A 69 -1.35 -2.64 -8.78
C ARG A 69 -2.02 -2.02 -10.01
N ARG A 70 -2.98 -1.12 -9.81
CA ARG A 70 -3.65 -0.40 -10.90
C ARG A 70 -2.67 0.48 -11.67
N LEU A 71 -1.77 1.16 -10.97
CA LEU A 71 -0.74 1.98 -11.58
C LEU A 71 0.21 1.12 -12.43
N LYS A 72 0.74 0.03 -11.87
CA LYS A 72 1.59 -0.92 -12.62
C LYS A 72 0.90 -1.46 -13.87
N SER A 73 -0.38 -1.85 -13.77
CA SER A 73 -1.15 -2.31 -14.93
C SER A 73 -1.33 -1.20 -15.97
N THR A 74 -1.57 0.04 -15.54
CA THR A 74 -1.75 1.17 -16.45
C THR A 74 -0.45 1.52 -17.16
N VAL A 75 0.67 1.56 -16.44
CA VAL A 75 2.01 1.79 -17.01
C VAL A 75 2.36 0.71 -18.02
N HIS A 76 2.11 -0.56 -17.70
CA HIS A 76 2.35 -1.65 -18.65
C HIS A 76 1.50 -1.49 -19.92
N ARG A 77 0.23 -1.11 -19.79
CA ARG A 77 -0.65 -0.89 -20.95
C ARG A 77 -0.18 0.31 -21.78
N GLN A 78 0.26 1.38 -21.11
CA GLN A 78 0.84 2.56 -21.75
C GLN A 78 2.06 2.17 -22.60
N GLN A 79 3.00 1.41 -22.02
CA GLN A 79 4.19 0.94 -22.73
C GLN A 79 3.86 0.06 -23.93
N GLN A 80 2.85 -0.81 -23.81
CA GLN A 80 2.39 -1.62 -24.95
C GLN A 80 1.81 -0.76 -26.06
N PHE A 81 1.00 0.25 -25.74
CA PHE A 81 0.45 1.16 -26.74
C PHE A 81 1.51 2.04 -27.38
N GLU A 82 2.49 2.51 -26.62
CA GLU A 82 3.63 3.28 -27.14
C GLU A 82 4.44 2.44 -28.14
N GLN A 83 4.78 1.20 -27.79
CA GLN A 83 5.49 0.28 -28.71
C GLN A 83 4.67 -0.04 -29.97
N GLN A 84 3.36 -0.28 -29.82
CA GLN A 84 2.49 -0.53 -30.98
C GLN A 84 2.32 0.70 -31.87
N GLY A 85 2.27 1.90 -31.28
CA GLY A 85 2.19 3.16 -32.01
C GLY A 85 3.47 3.46 -32.77
N GLU A 86 4.62 3.26 -32.14
CA GLU A 86 5.94 3.43 -32.76
C GLU A 86 6.12 2.49 -33.95
N ASN A 87 5.81 1.19 -33.78
CA ASN A 87 5.90 0.22 -34.87
C ASN A 87 4.96 0.58 -36.04
N GLN A 88 3.71 0.98 -35.76
CA GLN A 88 2.77 1.39 -36.81
C GLN A 88 3.26 2.62 -37.59
N ALA A 89 3.85 3.60 -36.90
CA ALA A 89 4.43 4.77 -37.55
C ALA A 89 5.58 4.34 -38.50
N SER A 90 6.53 3.53 -38.02
CA SER A 90 7.64 3.01 -38.83
C SER A 90 7.18 2.18 -40.04
N TYR A 91 6.16 1.34 -39.87
CA TYR A 91 5.59 0.57 -40.97
C TYR A 91 4.89 1.47 -42.02
N SER A 92 4.16 2.49 -41.56
CA SER A 92 3.49 3.43 -42.47
C SER A 92 4.50 4.24 -43.29
N GLU A 93 5.59 4.68 -42.66
CA GLU A 93 6.70 5.37 -43.33
C GLU A 93 7.38 4.45 -44.34
N ALA A 94 7.66 3.19 -43.97
CA ALA A 94 8.27 2.21 -44.87
C ALA A 94 7.45 1.98 -46.15
N ILE A 95 6.12 1.91 -46.06
CA ILE A 95 5.24 1.78 -47.23
C ILE A 95 5.42 2.98 -48.18
N THR A 96 5.50 4.20 -47.65
CA THR A 96 5.71 5.39 -48.50
C THR A 96 7.08 5.37 -49.19
N LEU A 97 8.13 4.88 -48.53
CA LEU A 97 9.46 4.73 -49.11
C LEU A 97 9.48 3.65 -50.22
N PHE A 98 8.77 2.54 -50.03
CA PHE A 98 8.59 1.52 -51.07
C PHE A 98 7.82 2.05 -52.28
N ASP A 99 6.81 2.89 -52.08
CA ASP A 99 6.09 3.54 -53.18
C ASP A 99 7.01 4.45 -54.02
N THR A 100 8.01 5.07 -53.39
CA THR A 100 9.06 5.84 -54.09
C THR A 100 10.16 5.00 -54.74
N GLY A 101 10.13 3.67 -54.58
CA GLY A 101 11.06 2.74 -55.23
C GLY A 101 12.39 2.56 -54.49
N ILE A 102 12.44 2.84 -53.19
CA ILE A 102 13.64 2.64 -52.37
C ILE A 102 13.81 1.14 -52.05
N ASP A 103 15.06 0.66 -52.08
CA ASP A 103 15.41 -0.73 -51.82
C ASP A 103 15.18 -1.15 -50.35
N ALA A 104 14.82 -2.41 -50.13
CA ALA A 104 14.47 -2.94 -48.81
C ALA A 104 15.59 -2.82 -47.78
N ALA A 105 16.86 -2.91 -48.18
CA ALA A 105 17.99 -2.74 -47.25
C ALA A 105 18.12 -1.30 -46.75
N GLU A 106 17.74 -0.32 -47.58
CA GLU A 106 17.76 1.10 -47.23
C GLU A 106 16.53 1.51 -46.42
N VAL A 107 15.35 0.96 -46.74
CA VAL A 107 14.12 1.14 -45.94
C VAL A 107 14.31 0.58 -44.53
N ALA A 108 14.94 -0.59 -44.40
CA ALA A 108 15.25 -1.19 -43.09
C ALA A 108 16.09 -0.24 -42.20
N ARG A 109 17.11 0.40 -42.79
CA ARG A 109 17.96 1.37 -42.08
C ARG A 109 17.22 2.64 -41.67
N ARG A 110 16.35 3.17 -42.53
CA ARG A 110 15.65 4.45 -42.29
C ARG A 110 14.48 4.33 -41.32
N CYS A 111 13.68 3.28 -41.43
CA CYS A 111 12.51 3.07 -40.57
C CYS A 111 12.82 2.21 -39.33
N ASN A 112 14.10 1.94 -39.07
CA ASN A 112 14.58 1.14 -37.93
C ASN A 112 13.92 -0.25 -37.85
N LEU A 113 13.79 -0.91 -39.00
CA LEU A 113 13.19 -2.23 -39.16
C LEU A 113 14.28 -3.29 -39.35
N SER A 114 13.99 -4.55 -39.00
CA SER A 114 14.90 -5.64 -39.36
C SER A 114 14.92 -5.88 -40.88
N GLN A 115 16.04 -6.37 -41.42
CA GLN A 115 16.12 -6.67 -42.86
C GLN A 115 15.09 -7.70 -43.31
N ALA A 116 14.77 -8.67 -42.45
CA ALA A 116 13.74 -9.67 -42.73
C ALA A 116 12.34 -9.04 -42.81
N GLU A 117 12.00 -8.10 -41.92
CA GLU A 117 10.72 -7.38 -41.96
C GLU A 117 10.59 -6.50 -43.20
N ALA A 118 11.62 -5.73 -43.54
CA ALA A 118 11.59 -4.88 -44.73
C ALA A 118 11.44 -5.71 -46.02
N SER A 119 12.14 -6.84 -46.12
CA SER A 119 12.02 -7.75 -47.27
C SER A 119 10.62 -8.38 -47.38
N LEU A 120 10.03 -8.77 -46.25
CA LEU A 120 8.66 -9.27 -46.20
C LEU A 120 7.65 -8.20 -46.64
N MET A 121 7.78 -6.97 -46.15
CA MET A 121 6.92 -5.85 -46.54
C MET A 121 7.02 -5.53 -48.03
N GLU A 122 8.24 -5.54 -48.58
CA GLU A 122 8.46 -5.33 -50.02
C GLU A 122 7.75 -6.41 -50.86
N MET A 123 7.82 -7.68 -50.43
CA MET A 123 7.13 -8.80 -51.08
C MET A 123 5.61 -8.66 -51.02
N MET A 124 5.06 -8.33 -49.84
CA MET A 124 3.62 -8.04 -49.67
C MET A 124 3.17 -6.86 -50.52
N HIS A 125 3.94 -5.77 -50.55
CA HIS A 125 3.63 -4.59 -51.32
C HIS A 125 3.60 -4.88 -52.83
N ARG A 126 4.57 -5.64 -53.34
CA ARG A 126 4.59 -6.10 -54.74
C ARG A 126 3.36 -6.95 -55.08
N HIS A 127 3.00 -7.92 -54.24
CA HIS A 127 1.80 -8.74 -54.43
C HIS A 127 0.50 -7.93 -54.42
N MET A 128 0.35 -6.95 -53.53
CA MET A 128 -0.83 -6.07 -53.52
C MET A 128 -0.92 -5.18 -54.77
N LYS A 129 0.23 -4.75 -55.32
CA LYS A 129 0.29 -3.94 -56.55
C LYS A 129 -0.07 -4.78 -57.78
N ASP A 130 0.34 -6.05 -57.81
CA ASP A 130 0.05 -7.00 -58.87
C ASP A 130 -1.42 -7.46 -58.87
N GLY A 131 -1.98 -7.78 -57.69
CA GLY A 131 -3.40 -8.12 -57.54
C GLY A 131 -4.35 -6.96 -57.89
N ARG A 132 -3.95 -5.71 -57.66
CA ARG A 132 -4.71 -4.52 -58.11
C ARG A 132 -4.68 -4.32 -59.63
N ARG A 133 -3.69 -4.85 -60.35
CA ARG A 133 -3.63 -4.78 -61.82
C ARG A 133 -4.52 -5.83 -62.49
N ALA A 134 -4.71 -6.98 -61.84
CA ALA A 134 -5.55 -8.07 -62.34
C ALA A 134 -7.06 -7.85 -62.19
N THR A 135 -7.50 -6.86 -61.40
CA THR A 135 -8.93 -6.59 -61.13
C THR A 135 -9.56 -5.52 -62.04
N TRP A 136 -8.78 -4.95 -62.97
CA TRP A 136 -9.22 -3.92 -63.92
C TRP A 136 -8.86 -4.24 -65.39
N ALA A 137 -8.50 -5.48 -65.68
CA ALA A 137 -8.27 -6.02 -67.02
C ALA A 137 -9.37 -7.05 -67.36
#